data_AF-A0A255Y7C5-F1
#
_entry.id   AF-A0A255Y7C5-F1
#
_cell.length_a   1.000
_cell.length_b   1.000
_cell.length_c   1.000
_cell.angle_alpha   90.00
_cell.angle_beta   90.00
_cell.angle_gamma   90.00
#
_symmetry.space_group_name_H-M   'P 1'
#
loop_
_entity.id
_entity.type
_entity.pdbx_description
1 polymer ?
#
loop_
_entity_poly.entity_id
_entity_poly.type
_entity_poly.pdbx_seq_one_letter_code
_entity_poly.pdbx_strand_id
1 'polypeptide(L)'
;MPAIASCCSLGWQSQEVAMTSGFWGQALHLWCWQVAGFGLLFAAGGLAGADAAAGLYYWLVSGRQLDAGAFDAPGMRSTLGVMGGLMFGWGVSLIAVYRAVGADVRVWRALGWGVAGWFVVDSALSLATGLPGNAIANTLFLIQFLVPAVKLGFFSRETASRSPA
;
A
#
# COMPACT_ATOMS: atom_id res chain seq x y z
N MET A 1 24.47 34.26 -28.85
CA MET A 1 23.12 34.17 -28.25
C MET A 1 22.83 32.74 -27.73
N PRO A 2 23.39 32.28 -26.60
CA PRO A 2 23.09 30.94 -26.05
C PRO A 2 22.20 30.93 -24.79
N ALA A 3 22.05 32.06 -24.08
CA ALA A 3 21.45 32.10 -22.75
C ALA A 3 19.93 31.83 -22.72
N ILE A 4 19.20 32.20 -23.77
CA ILE A 4 17.72 32.08 -23.81
C ILE A 4 17.28 30.62 -23.99
N ALA A 5 18.01 29.83 -24.78
CA ALA A 5 17.71 28.41 -24.99
C ALA A 5 17.90 27.58 -23.70
N SER A 6 18.90 27.93 -22.89
CA SER A 6 19.19 27.23 -21.62
C SER A 6 18.15 27.52 -20.53
N CYS A 7 17.60 28.73 -20.44
CA CYS A 7 16.52 29.02 -19.48
C CYS A 7 15.21 28.32 -19.86
N CYS A 8 14.92 28.19 -21.15
CA CYS A 8 13.71 27.51 -21.63
C CYS A 8 13.77 25.99 -21.39
N SER A 9 14.94 25.37 -21.57
CA SER A 9 15.15 23.95 -21.26
C SER A 9 15.12 23.66 -19.75
N LEU A 10 15.68 24.54 -18.91
CA LEU A 10 15.57 24.45 -17.45
C LEU A 10 14.13 24.62 -16.94
N GLY A 11 13.35 25.52 -17.54
CA GLY A 11 11.93 25.70 -17.24
C GLY A 11 11.09 24.48 -17.63
N TRP A 12 11.35 23.88 -18.79
CA TRP A 12 10.63 22.69 -19.24
C TRP A 12 10.97 21.44 -18.39
N GLN A 13 12.24 21.23 -18.07
CA GLN A 13 12.70 20.14 -17.20
C GLN A 13 12.15 20.24 -15.77
N SER A 14 12.10 21.44 -15.19
CA SER A 14 11.57 21.63 -13.83
C SER A 14 10.06 21.37 -13.74
N GLN A 15 9.29 21.73 -14.77
CA GLN A 15 7.85 21.43 -14.86
C GLN A 15 7.59 19.93 -15.04
N GLU A 16 8.38 19.25 -15.88
CA GLU A 16 8.26 17.80 -16.09
C GLU A 16 8.58 16.99 -14.81
N VAL A 17 9.62 17.39 -14.07
CA VAL A 17 9.96 16.79 -12.77
C VAL A 17 8.86 17.05 -11.72
N ALA A 18 8.27 18.24 -11.70
CA ALA A 18 7.16 18.56 -10.80
C ALA A 18 5.88 17.78 -11.12
N MET A 19 5.53 17.64 -12.41
CA MET A 19 4.36 16.87 -12.84
C MET A 19 4.53 15.38 -12.55
N THR A 20 5.70 14.81 -12.84
CA THR A 20 5.98 13.39 -12.61
C THR A 20 6.02 13.05 -11.12
N SER A 21 6.66 13.87 -10.29
CA SER A 21 6.64 13.71 -8.83
C SER A 21 5.23 13.86 -8.24
N GLY A 22 4.41 14.77 -8.78
CA GLY A 22 3.00 14.91 -8.41
C GLY A 22 2.18 13.65 -8.70
N PHE A 23 2.37 13.03 -9.88
CA PHE A 23 1.71 11.77 -10.24
C PHE A 23 2.05 10.63 -9.28
N TRP A 24 3.35 10.41 -9.01
CA TRP A 24 3.78 9.35 -8.10
C TRP A 24 3.35 9.60 -6.65
N GLY A 25 3.32 10.87 -6.23
CA GLY A 25 2.74 11.28 -4.96
C GLY A 25 1.27 10.89 -4.86
N GLN A 26 0.46 11.16 -5.88
CA GLN A 26 -0.95 10.78 -5.91
C GLN A 26 -1.14 9.26 -5.93
N ALA A 27 -0.30 8.52 -6.68
CA ALA A 27 -0.32 7.06 -6.68
C ALA A 27 -0.08 6.48 -5.28
N LEU A 28 0.89 7.03 -4.54
CA LEU A 28 1.13 6.65 -3.14
C LEU A 28 -0.06 6.99 -2.23
N HIS A 29 -0.68 8.15 -2.41
CA HIS A 29 -1.85 8.54 -1.63
C HIS A 29 -3.06 7.62 -1.92
N LEU A 30 -3.28 7.26 -3.19
CA LEU A 30 -4.30 6.29 -3.59
C LEU A 30 -4.03 4.91 -2.98
N TRP A 31 -2.76 4.49 -2.89
CA TRP A 31 -2.38 3.26 -2.19
C TRP A 31 -2.80 3.29 -0.72
N CYS A 32 -2.62 4.41 -0.02
CA CYS A 32 -3.08 4.55 1.37
C CYS A 32 -4.60 4.42 1.50
N TRP A 33 -5.37 4.99 0.58
CA TRP A 33 -6.83 4.85 0.54
C TRP A 33 -7.28 3.42 0.24
N GLN A 34 -6.55 2.69 -0.60
CA GLN A 34 -6.84 1.27 -0.86
C GLN A 34 -6.69 0.43 0.42
N VAL A 35 -5.63 0.65 1.22
CA VAL A 35 -5.47 -0.01 2.53
C VAL A 35 -6.71 0.21 3.40
N ALA A 36 -7.13 1.46 3.53
CA ALA A 36 -8.29 1.82 4.35
C ALA A 36 -9.58 1.17 3.81
N GLY A 37 -9.81 1.25 2.50
CA GLY A 37 -10.98 0.69 1.83
C GLY A 37 -11.08 -0.82 1.98
N PHE A 38 -9.97 -1.55 1.78
CA PHE A 38 -9.94 -2.99 2.01
C PHE A 38 -10.25 -3.34 3.47
N GLY A 39 -9.74 -2.56 4.43
CA GLY A 39 -10.08 -2.75 5.83
C GLY A 39 -11.57 -2.71 6.11
N LEU A 40 -12.30 -1.74 5.53
CA LEU A 40 -13.76 -1.67 5.68
C LEU A 40 -14.47 -2.87 5.04
N LEU A 41 -14.01 -3.32 3.86
CA LEU A 41 -14.57 -4.49 3.19
C LEU A 41 -14.38 -5.77 4.01
N PHE A 42 -13.22 -5.96 4.65
CA PHE A 42 -12.96 -7.09 5.54
C PHE A 42 -13.73 -6.97 6.85
N ALA A 43 -13.82 -5.77 7.42
CA ALA A 43 -14.56 -5.54 8.65
C ALA A 43 -16.05 -5.88 8.49
N ALA A 44 -16.62 -5.54 7.33
CA ALA A 44 -17.99 -5.91 6.96
C ALA A 44 -18.21 -7.44 6.96
N GLY A 45 -17.19 -8.23 6.58
CA GLY A 45 -17.25 -9.69 6.63
C GLY A 45 -17.38 -10.28 8.03
N GLY A 46 -17.17 -9.48 9.08
CA GLY A 46 -17.52 -9.84 10.46
C GLY A 46 -19.02 -9.86 10.73
N LEU A 47 -19.85 -9.30 9.85
CA LEU A 47 -21.31 -9.30 9.95
C LEU A 47 -21.90 -10.38 9.05
N ALA A 48 -22.90 -11.10 9.56
CA ALA A 48 -23.65 -12.08 8.76
C ALA A 48 -24.34 -11.39 7.57
N GLY A 49 -24.13 -11.91 6.36
CA GLY A 49 -24.72 -11.38 5.13
C GLY A 49 -23.99 -10.20 4.49
N ALA A 50 -22.87 -9.72 5.08
CA ALA A 50 -22.03 -8.67 4.52
C ALA A 50 -20.60 -9.15 4.20
N ASP A 51 -20.45 -10.46 3.97
CA ASP A 51 -19.17 -11.14 3.74
C ASP A 51 -18.83 -11.33 2.26
N ALA A 52 -19.66 -10.88 1.32
CA ALA A 52 -19.44 -11.08 -0.12
C ALA A 52 -18.07 -10.58 -0.61
N ALA A 53 -17.61 -9.41 -0.14
CA ALA A 53 -16.31 -8.87 -0.54
C ALA A 53 -15.14 -9.68 0.02
N ALA A 54 -15.19 -10.03 1.31
CA ALA A 54 -14.22 -10.92 1.94
C ALA A 54 -14.23 -12.32 1.29
N GLY A 55 -15.42 -12.81 0.94
CA GLY A 55 -15.63 -14.07 0.23
C GLY A 55 -15.00 -14.06 -1.15
N LEU A 56 -15.20 -13.00 -1.93
CA LEU A 56 -14.53 -12.86 -3.23
C LEU A 56 -13.02 -12.89 -3.08
N TYR A 57 -12.47 -12.17 -2.10
CA TYR A 57 -11.03 -12.20 -1.82
C TYR A 57 -10.56 -13.62 -1.48
N TYR A 58 -11.19 -14.29 -0.50
CA TYR A 58 -10.79 -15.63 -0.09
C TYR A 58 -10.93 -16.63 -1.23
N TRP A 59 -11.97 -16.51 -2.04
CA TRP A 59 -12.14 -17.31 -3.25
C TRP A 59 -11.00 -17.09 -4.25
N LEU A 60 -10.55 -15.86 -4.47
CA LEU A 60 -9.41 -15.59 -5.35
C LEU A 60 -8.10 -16.16 -4.79
N VAL A 61 -7.78 -15.91 -3.52
CA VAL A 61 -6.48 -16.29 -2.94
C VAL A 61 -6.35 -17.78 -2.64
N SER A 62 -7.48 -18.49 -2.49
CA SER A 62 -7.54 -19.96 -2.37
C SER A 62 -7.50 -20.69 -3.72
N GLY A 63 -7.38 -19.98 -4.84
CA GLY A 63 -7.42 -20.63 -6.16
C GLY A 63 -8.83 -21.11 -6.54
N ARG A 64 -9.85 -20.31 -6.20
CA ARG A 64 -11.28 -20.55 -6.44
C ARG A 64 -11.89 -21.66 -5.59
N GLN A 65 -11.32 -21.89 -4.42
CA GLN A 65 -11.72 -22.94 -3.48
C GLN A 65 -12.18 -22.30 -2.17
N LEU A 66 -13.42 -21.82 -2.15
CA LEU A 66 -14.06 -21.33 -0.92
C LEU A 66 -15.29 -22.18 -0.62
N ASP A 67 -15.29 -22.81 0.55
CA ASP A 67 -16.45 -23.56 1.03
C ASP A 67 -17.58 -22.61 1.45
N ALA A 68 -18.83 -23.03 1.24
CA ALA A 68 -20.03 -22.25 1.57
C ALA A 68 -20.12 -21.94 3.08
N GLY A 69 -19.56 -22.80 3.93
CA GLY A 69 -19.51 -22.61 5.39
C GLY A 69 -18.23 -21.98 5.93
N ALA A 70 -17.32 -21.48 5.07
CA ALA A 70 -16.01 -21.00 5.50
C ALA A 70 -16.07 -19.89 6.57
N PHE A 71 -17.11 -19.06 6.55
CA PHE A 71 -17.31 -17.98 7.51
C PHE A 71 -17.99 -18.42 8.82
N ASP A 72 -18.52 -19.64 8.88
CA ASP A 72 -19.23 -20.16 10.06
C ASP A 72 -18.29 -20.85 11.05
N ALA A 73 -17.02 -21.02 10.68
CA ALA A 73 -15.98 -21.51 11.58
C ALA A 73 -15.87 -20.63 12.84
N PRO A 74 -15.72 -21.24 14.04
CA PRO A 74 -15.63 -20.48 15.29
C PRO A 74 -14.58 -19.38 15.24
N GLY A 75 -15.00 -18.14 15.52
CA GLY A 75 -14.11 -16.97 15.55
C GLY A 75 -13.74 -16.38 14.19
N MET A 76 -14.15 -16.96 13.05
CA MET A 76 -13.78 -16.44 11.72
C MET A 76 -14.33 -15.03 11.47
N ARG A 77 -15.62 -14.82 11.74
CA ARG A 77 -16.26 -13.50 11.61
C ARG A 77 -15.66 -12.47 12.55
N SER A 78 -15.38 -12.85 13.80
CA SER A 78 -14.71 -11.96 14.76
C SER A 78 -13.30 -11.58 14.27
N THR A 79 -12.56 -12.54 13.72
CA THR A 79 -11.23 -12.31 13.15
C THR A 79 -11.30 -11.36 11.96
N LEU A 80 -12.27 -11.52 11.05
CA LEU A 80 -12.49 -10.60 9.94
C LEU A 80 -12.79 -9.18 10.40
N GLY A 81 -13.68 -9.04 11.39
CA GLY A 81 -14.00 -7.75 12.00
C GLY A 81 -12.75 -7.05 12.57
N VAL A 82 -11.95 -7.78 13.36
CA VAL A 82 -10.73 -7.25 13.98
C VAL A 82 -9.66 -6.91 12.95
N MET A 83 -9.39 -7.81 12.00
CA MET A 83 -8.39 -7.59 10.95
C MET A 83 -8.79 -6.44 10.02
N GLY A 84 -10.07 -6.37 9.64
CA GLY A 84 -10.59 -5.26 8.86
C GLY A 84 -10.49 -3.92 9.59
N GLY A 85 -10.81 -3.88 10.88
CA GLY A 85 -10.63 -2.70 11.72
C GLY A 85 -9.16 -2.25 11.82
N LEU A 86 -8.24 -3.21 11.99
CA LEU A 86 -6.80 -2.95 12.02
C LEU A 86 -6.31 -2.36 10.69
N MET A 87 -6.71 -2.96 9.56
CA MET A 87 -6.38 -2.46 8.22
C MET A 87 -6.95 -1.07 7.96
N PHE A 88 -8.20 -0.81 8.36
CA PHE A 88 -8.81 0.50 8.22
C PHE A 88 -8.03 1.56 9.02
N GLY A 89 -7.77 1.29 10.30
CA GLY A 89 -7.00 2.18 11.17
C GLY A 89 -5.58 2.43 10.65
N TRP A 90 -4.91 1.39 10.14
CA TRP A 90 -3.60 1.51 9.50
C TRP A 90 -3.66 2.41 8.25
N GLY A 91 -4.64 2.20 7.36
CA GLY A 91 -4.85 3.03 6.17
C GLY A 91 -5.13 4.49 6.50
N VAL A 92 -6.00 4.77 7.48
CA VAL A 92 -6.28 6.14 7.95
C VAL A 92 -5.03 6.80 8.53
N SER A 93 -4.21 6.04 9.29
CA SER A 93 -2.94 6.54 9.82
C SER A 93 -1.98 6.91 8.69
N LEU A 94 -1.87 6.08 7.64
CA LEU A 94 -1.05 6.37 6.46
C LEU A 94 -1.54 7.61 5.70
N ILE A 95 -2.85 7.79 5.57
CA ILE A 95 -3.43 9.01 4.98
C ILE A 95 -3.10 10.24 5.83
N ALA A 96 -3.23 10.15 7.15
CA ALA A 96 -2.89 11.24 8.06
C ALA A 96 -1.40 11.61 7.95
N VAL A 97 -0.51 10.62 7.92
CA VAL A 97 0.93 10.84 7.70
C VAL A 97 1.15 11.52 6.34
N TYR A 98 0.55 11.01 5.26
CA TYR A 98 0.67 11.60 3.94
C TYR A 98 0.21 13.06 3.92
N ARG A 99 -0.89 13.40 4.59
CA ARG A 99 -1.39 14.78 4.67
C ARG A 99 -0.48 15.70 5.50
N ALA A 100 0.19 15.16 6.51
CA ALA A 100 1.07 15.92 7.38
C ALA A 100 2.43 16.21 6.75
N VAL A 101 3.03 15.25 6.04
CA VAL A 101 4.41 15.34 5.54
C VAL A 101 4.54 15.15 4.03
N GLY A 102 3.44 14.95 3.32
CA GLY A 102 3.46 14.63 1.89
C GLY A 102 4.24 13.35 1.61
N ALA A 103 4.99 13.35 0.52
CA ALA A 103 5.91 12.28 0.13
C ALA A 103 7.33 12.45 0.75
N ASP A 104 7.44 12.97 1.98
CA ASP A 104 8.74 13.10 2.65
C ASP A 104 9.50 11.76 2.70
N VAL A 105 10.62 11.72 1.98
CA VAL A 105 11.45 10.54 1.78
C VAL A 105 11.87 9.88 3.09
N ARG A 106 12.17 10.65 4.14
CA ARG A 106 12.69 10.10 5.41
C ARG A 106 11.62 9.30 6.13
N VAL A 107 10.42 9.86 6.23
CA VAL A 107 9.27 9.23 6.88
C VAL A 107 8.87 7.99 6.11
N TRP A 108 8.73 8.10 4.79
CA TRP A 108 8.30 6.98 3.96
C TRP A 108 9.34 5.89 3.79
N ARG A 109 10.64 6.21 3.90
CA ARG A 109 11.70 5.19 3.99
C ARG A 109 11.58 4.37 5.28
N ALA A 110 11.29 5.01 6.42
CA ALA A 110 11.07 4.31 7.68
C ALA A 110 9.79 3.44 7.62
N LEU A 111 8.70 4.00 7.09
CA LEU A 111 7.46 3.23 6.87
C LEU A 111 7.66 2.08 5.88
N GLY A 112 8.52 2.25 4.87
CA GLY A 112 8.88 1.20 3.93
C GLY A 112 9.45 -0.05 4.60
N TRP A 113 10.20 0.09 5.70
CA TRP A 113 10.64 -1.07 6.50
C TRP A 113 9.48 -1.79 7.18
N GLY A 114 8.49 -1.06 7.66
CA GLY A 114 7.25 -1.65 8.20
C GLY A 114 6.48 -2.41 7.13
N VAL A 115 6.33 -1.83 5.94
CA VAL A 115 5.68 -2.48 4.79
C VAL A 115 6.44 -3.75 4.37
N ALA A 116 7.77 -3.71 4.35
CA ALA A 116 8.59 -4.88 4.05
C ALA A 116 8.44 -5.98 5.12
N GLY A 117 8.41 -5.62 6.40
CA GLY A 117 8.16 -6.55 7.50
C GLY A 117 6.78 -7.22 7.38
N TRP A 118 5.74 -6.43 7.13
CA TRP A 118 4.39 -6.95 6.86
C TRP A 118 4.39 -7.94 5.69
N PHE A 119 4.97 -7.57 4.55
CA PHE A 119 5.02 -8.42 3.36
C PHE A 119 5.68 -9.77 3.64
N VAL A 120 6.82 -9.77 4.34
CA VAL A 120 7.57 -10.99 4.66
C VAL A 120 6.74 -11.90 5.57
N VAL A 121 6.20 -11.35 6.66
CA VAL A 121 5.44 -12.14 7.64
C VAL A 121 4.16 -12.70 7.03
N ASP A 122 3.36 -11.85 6.40
CA ASP A 122 2.05 -12.23 5.86
C ASP A 122 2.18 -13.23 4.69
N SER A 123 3.16 -13.00 3.80
CA SER A 123 3.38 -13.90 2.66
C SER A 123 3.97 -15.24 3.08
N ALA A 124 4.89 -15.26 4.05
CA ALA A 124 5.43 -16.51 4.60
C ALA A 124 4.33 -17.37 5.25
N LEU A 125 3.46 -16.74 6.05
CA LEU A 125 2.30 -17.42 6.64
C LEU A 125 1.30 -17.89 5.59
N SER A 126 1.08 -17.12 4.53
CA SER A 126 0.20 -17.52 3.42
C SER A 126 0.70 -18.78 2.72
N LEU A 127 2.01 -18.87 2.46
CA LEU A 127 2.61 -20.08 1.89
C LEU A 127 2.53 -21.26 2.87
N ALA A 128 2.84 -21.03 4.16
CA ALA A 128 2.82 -22.07 5.18
C ALA A 128 1.41 -22.62 5.46
N THR A 129 0.36 -21.81 5.25
CA THR A 129 -1.05 -22.21 5.46
C THR A 129 -1.74 -22.69 4.18
N GLY A 130 -1.03 -22.79 3.06
CA GLY A 130 -1.59 -23.31 1.81
C GLY A 130 -2.45 -22.32 1.03
N LEU A 131 -2.29 -21.01 1.27
CA LEU A 131 -2.97 -19.92 0.55
C LEU A 131 -1.97 -19.09 -0.29
N PRO A 132 -1.25 -19.69 -1.26
CA PRO A 132 -0.22 -18.99 -2.02
C PRO A 132 -0.76 -17.82 -2.85
N GLY A 133 -2.05 -17.82 -3.18
CA GLY A 133 -2.68 -16.69 -3.88
C GLY A 133 -2.61 -15.39 -3.08
N ASN A 134 -2.57 -15.44 -1.75
CA ASN A 134 -2.39 -14.24 -0.94
C ASN A 134 -0.97 -13.67 -1.06
N ALA A 135 0.06 -14.53 -1.08
CA ALA A 135 1.44 -14.08 -1.31
C ALA A 135 1.59 -13.39 -2.68
N ILE A 136 0.86 -13.86 -3.71
CA ILE A 136 0.80 -13.20 -5.02
C ILE A 136 0.12 -11.83 -4.89
N ALA A 137 -1.05 -11.75 -4.25
CA ALA A 137 -1.76 -10.50 -4.03
C ALA A 137 -0.90 -9.47 -3.26
N ASN A 138 -0.22 -9.90 -2.20
CA ASN A 138 0.72 -9.10 -1.43
C ASN A 138 1.89 -8.61 -2.28
N THR A 139 2.40 -9.43 -3.19
CA THR A 139 3.48 -9.04 -4.11
C THR A 139 3.02 -7.92 -5.03
N LEU A 140 1.81 -8.02 -5.60
CA LEU A 140 1.23 -6.95 -6.42
C LEU A 140 1.03 -5.67 -5.59
N PHE A 141 0.54 -5.81 -4.36
CA PHE A 141 0.33 -4.69 -3.46
C PHE A 141 1.63 -4.00 -3.05
N LEU A 142 2.68 -4.78 -2.81
CA LEU A 142 4.04 -4.29 -2.56
C LEU A 142 4.60 -3.56 -3.78
N ILE A 143 4.42 -4.09 -5.00
CA ILE A 143 4.84 -3.42 -6.23
C ILE A 143 4.14 -2.06 -6.38
N GLN A 144 2.83 -1.99 -6.08
CA GLN A 144 2.06 -0.76 -6.14
C GLN A 144 2.58 0.32 -5.17
N PHE A 145 3.17 -0.08 -4.05
CA PHE A 145 3.90 0.82 -3.14
C PHE A 145 5.33 1.13 -3.62
N LEU A 146 6.09 0.11 -4.06
CA LEU A 146 7.50 0.25 -4.39
C LEU A 146 7.73 1.10 -5.64
N VAL A 147 6.86 1.03 -6.64
CA VAL A 147 6.98 1.84 -7.86
C VAL A 147 6.97 3.34 -7.53
N PRO A 148 5.95 3.91 -6.86
CA PRO A 148 5.99 5.31 -6.46
C PRO A 148 7.14 5.58 -5.48
N ALA A 149 7.44 4.67 -4.55
CA ALA A 149 8.55 4.85 -3.60
C ALA A 149 9.91 5.04 -4.29
N VAL A 150 10.23 4.21 -5.29
CA VAL A 150 11.46 4.32 -6.08
C VAL A 150 11.45 5.61 -6.89
N LYS A 151 10.33 5.94 -7.53
CA LYS A 151 10.18 7.15 -8.36
C LYS A 151 10.25 8.45 -7.55
N LEU A 152 9.82 8.42 -6.31
CA LEU A 152 9.93 9.52 -5.34
C LEU A 152 11.30 9.53 -4.62
N GLY A 153 12.20 8.59 -4.93
CA GLY A 153 13.57 8.58 -4.45
C GLY A 153 13.73 8.08 -3.01
N PHE A 154 12.82 7.25 -2.51
CA PHE A 154 12.83 6.79 -1.11
C PHE A 154 14.09 6.01 -0.74
N PHE A 155 14.76 5.43 -1.74
CA PHE A 155 15.95 4.59 -1.57
C PHE A 155 17.22 5.22 -2.16
N SER A 156 17.17 6.49 -2.61
CA SER A 156 18.32 7.19 -3.18
C SER A 156 19.31 7.67 -2.12
N ARG A 157 20.61 7.47 -2.36
CA ARG A 157 21.70 7.91 -1.45
C ARG A 157 21.84 9.44 -1.38
N GLU A 158 21.47 10.14 -2.44
CA GLU A 158 21.61 11.60 -2.57
C GLU A 158 20.70 12.39 -1.61
N THR A 159 19.55 11.81 -1.26
CA THR A 159 18.63 12.37 -0.25
C THR A 159 19.19 12.24 1.18
N ALA A 160 20.13 11.30 1.40
CA ALA A 160 20.75 11.09 2.71
C ALA A 160 21.86 12.11 3.02
N SER A 161 22.48 12.73 2.01
CA SER A 161 23.60 13.66 2.18
C SER A 161 23.20 15.14 2.31
N ARG A 162 21.94 15.50 2.04
CA ARG A 162 21.43 16.90 2.12
C ARG A 162 20.87 17.29 3.49
N SER A 163 21.20 16.59 4.58
CA SER A 163 20.77 16.99 5.93
C SER A 163 21.82 17.84 6.62
N PRO A 164 21.48 19.02 7.16
CA PRO A 164 22.18 19.54 8.33
C PRO A 164 22.01 18.53 9.47
N ALA A 165 23.07 18.38 10.28
CA ALA A 165 23.08 17.60 11.51
C ALA A 165 22.14 18.20 12.56
#